data_AF-A0A1Y6CN01-F1
#
_entry.id   AF-A0A1Y6CN01-F1
#
_cell.length_a   1.000
_cell.length_b   1.000
_cell.length_c   1.000
_cell.angle_alpha   90.00
_cell.angle_beta   90.00
_cell.angle_gamma   90.00
#
_symmetry.space_group_name_H-M   'P 1'
#
loop_
_entity.id
_entity.type
_entity.pdbx_description
1 polymer ?
#
loop_
_entity_poly.entity_id
_entity_poly.type
_entity_poly.pdbx_seq_one_letter_code
_entity_poly.pdbx_strand_id
1 'polypeptide(L)'
;MKIGLRTITILTLLAALLGLGWALDLFKLSYIERLQPLTLTVIGGLTLLFTDICGRLLGQRRASDFGFSILKRGQELPGKVVLLNIFRLEFSLFENRGRPALELPLWLQKALLLPAFFLITMLVVNSRTLILMADAPRYFEESNNQYCPDEDDEAEAEEQVPPGCELVIRAYKLGYSDSLGDCETKKDQQEGEDGICYKRQKDEPFLHFTYRQLETVYQNFDLWLNENSVSDQVKDFKEKTANLDKLVKAQQHSMEASPHSVHHIFTNLAKPPQSLEQRFRELTESNYCLQKYSDLPHTIRLEHGWDTYNSQNFEFSYAHLLFNDRHQPAAGFCREFAIHWAADTDSCDRLSANPEEFLKDHGIWSDVNDVLQRQDSLAYLGGYDERPREHLLSRVVSFQCLNFNELAQEVESRTYTISGQDVASATVTLVQEDQVKPHKLPRKVMKGLAKTLIPHFSYSTYLSNQELASSSEEDFAARFEEVSPMLLTQLEYLRKADIMLGHDWLQEQPDLLEVYPWHLHLYNFVDSFRKEYRNSRGRL
;
A
#
# COMPACT_ATOMS: atom_id res chain seq x y z
N MET A 1 8.75 -43.31 35.79
CA MET A 1 9.64 -42.21 35.35
C MET A 1 9.17 -40.92 36.01
N LYS A 2 10.08 -40.04 36.46
CA LYS A 2 9.76 -38.75 37.10
C LYS A 2 10.39 -37.62 36.29
N ILE A 3 9.59 -36.76 35.70
CA ILE A 3 10.02 -35.64 34.87
C ILE A 3 9.64 -34.35 35.59
N GLY A 4 10.50 -33.34 35.58
CA GLY A 4 10.14 -32.03 36.11
C GLY A 4 9.03 -31.37 35.30
N LEU A 5 8.13 -30.63 35.97
CA LEU A 5 7.00 -29.99 35.31
C LEU A 5 7.47 -28.99 34.24
N ARG A 6 8.58 -28.29 34.50
CA ARG A 6 9.16 -27.30 33.58
C ARG A 6 9.60 -27.92 32.25
N THR A 7 10.24 -29.08 32.32
CA THR A 7 10.63 -29.83 31.12
C THR A 7 9.40 -30.17 30.28
N ILE A 8 8.30 -30.59 30.90
CA ILE A 8 7.06 -30.90 30.19
C ILE A 8 6.42 -29.65 29.60
N THR A 9 6.36 -28.54 30.35
CA THR A 9 5.78 -27.29 29.84
C THR A 9 6.56 -26.74 28.64
N ILE A 10 7.90 -26.81 28.68
CA ILE A 10 8.73 -26.36 27.54
C ILE A 10 8.49 -27.26 26.32
N LEU A 11 8.45 -28.58 26.50
CA LEU A 11 8.22 -29.52 25.41
C LEU A 11 6.82 -29.40 24.81
N THR A 12 5.79 -29.24 25.65
CA THR A 12 4.40 -29.07 25.19
C THR A 12 4.20 -27.74 24.48
N LEU A 13 4.77 -26.66 25.01
CA LEU A 13 4.77 -25.34 24.35
C LEU A 13 5.46 -25.41 22.99
N LEU A 14 6.64 -26.01 22.91
CA LEU A 14 7.36 -26.17 21.65
C LEU A 14 6.58 -27.02 20.65
N ALA A 15 6.01 -28.14 21.08
CA ALA A 15 5.20 -29.00 20.21
C ALA A 15 3.95 -28.28 19.68
N ALA A 16 3.26 -27.50 20.54
CA ALA A 16 2.12 -26.70 20.14
C ALA A 16 2.51 -25.61 19.13
N LEU A 17 3.63 -24.93 19.35
CA LEU A 17 4.14 -23.89 18.44
C LEU A 17 4.64 -24.47 17.12
N LEU A 18 5.28 -25.64 17.12
CA LEU A 18 5.66 -26.35 15.90
C LEU A 18 4.42 -26.76 15.09
N GLY A 19 3.40 -27.30 15.76
CA GLY A 19 2.13 -27.64 15.11
C GLY A 19 1.42 -26.43 14.53
N LEU A 20 1.37 -25.32 15.28
CA LEU A 20 0.80 -24.06 14.81
C LEU A 20 1.61 -23.45 13.66
N GLY A 21 2.94 -23.45 13.75
CA GLY A 21 3.81 -22.95 12.69
C GLY A 21 3.72 -23.79 11.41
N TRP A 22 3.48 -25.09 11.52
CA TRP A 22 3.22 -25.95 10.37
C TRP A 22 1.86 -25.67 9.75
N ALA A 23 0.82 -25.49 10.57
CA ALA A 23 -0.52 -25.15 10.10
C ALA A 23 -0.59 -23.78 9.40
N LEU A 24 0.28 -22.85 9.80
CA LEU A 24 0.39 -21.50 9.24
C LEU A 24 1.45 -21.39 8.13
N ASP A 25 2.08 -22.49 7.71
CA ASP A 25 3.12 -22.51 6.69
C ASP A 25 4.37 -21.65 6.98
N LEU A 26 4.65 -21.34 8.25
CA LEU A 26 5.81 -20.52 8.65
C LEU A 26 7.17 -21.14 8.26
N PHE A 27 7.19 -22.45 8.00
CA PHE A 27 8.39 -23.19 7.60
C PHE A 27 8.61 -23.23 6.08
N LYS A 28 7.70 -22.67 5.26
CA LYS A 28 7.92 -22.58 3.82
C LYS A 28 9.08 -21.63 3.54
N LEU A 29 10.00 -22.05 2.67
CA LEU A 29 11.16 -21.24 2.30
C LEU A 29 10.73 -19.89 1.70
N SER A 30 9.64 -19.90 0.91
CA SER A 30 9.04 -18.70 0.33
C SER A 30 8.60 -17.68 1.38
N TYR A 31 8.11 -18.12 2.55
CA TYR A 31 7.74 -17.22 3.64
C TYR A 31 8.98 -16.52 4.21
N ILE A 32 10.05 -17.29 4.45
CA ILE A 32 11.30 -16.76 5.02
C ILE A 32 11.99 -15.80 4.03
N GLU A 33 11.98 -16.12 2.73
CA GLU A 33 12.52 -15.26 1.68
C GLU A 33 11.76 -13.93 1.54
N ARG A 34 10.46 -13.90 1.89
CA ARG A 34 9.62 -12.69 1.84
C ARG A 34 9.84 -11.75 3.03
N LEU A 35 10.33 -12.26 4.16
CA LEU A 35 10.60 -11.46 5.36
C LEU A 35 11.75 -10.48 5.09
N GLN A 36 11.54 -9.21 5.46
CA GLN A 36 12.58 -8.21 5.29
C GLN A 36 13.80 -8.52 6.19
N PRO A 37 15.03 -8.19 5.76
CA PRO A 37 16.24 -8.43 6.57
C PRO A 37 16.17 -7.77 7.96
N LEU A 38 15.56 -6.58 8.04
CA LEU A 38 15.30 -5.91 9.31
C LEU A 38 14.36 -6.72 10.20
N THR A 39 13.31 -7.31 9.62
CA THR A 39 12.36 -8.17 10.34
C THR A 39 13.07 -9.38 10.94
N LEU A 40 13.91 -10.06 10.16
CA LEU A 40 14.71 -11.19 10.64
C LEU A 40 15.66 -10.78 11.78
N THR A 41 16.27 -9.59 11.67
CA THR A 41 17.16 -9.04 12.71
C THR A 41 16.41 -8.78 14.02
N VAL A 42 15.23 -8.16 13.94
CA VAL A 42 14.37 -7.88 15.11
C VAL A 42 13.84 -9.17 15.73
N ILE A 43 13.39 -10.13 14.92
CA ILE A 43 12.96 -11.46 15.37
C ILE A 43 14.11 -12.13 16.13
N GLY A 44 15.32 -12.16 15.56
CA GLY A 44 16.50 -12.73 16.21
C GLY A 44 16.84 -12.04 17.53
N GLY A 45 16.86 -10.71 17.55
CA GLY A 45 17.12 -9.92 18.76
C GLY A 45 16.11 -10.16 19.87
N LEU A 46 14.81 -10.11 19.55
CA LEU A 46 13.73 -10.37 20.51
C LEU A 46 13.73 -11.82 20.98
N THR A 47 13.99 -12.79 20.09
CA THR A 47 14.10 -14.21 20.46
C THR A 47 15.17 -14.42 21.53
N LEU A 48 16.37 -13.86 21.33
CA LEU A 48 17.47 -13.96 22.28
C LEU A 48 17.13 -13.28 23.61
N LEU A 49 16.54 -12.08 23.55
CA LEU A 49 16.14 -11.31 24.72
C LEU A 49 15.07 -12.05 25.54
N PHE A 50 14.00 -12.52 24.91
CA PHE A 50 12.93 -13.26 25.60
C PHE A 50 13.41 -14.60 26.13
N THR A 51 14.26 -15.31 25.40
CA THR A 51 14.84 -16.58 25.87
C THR A 51 15.65 -16.37 27.15
N ASP A 52 16.45 -15.29 27.24
CA ASP A 52 17.22 -15.02 28.46
C ASP A 52 16.34 -14.53 29.63
N ILE A 53 15.39 -13.62 29.37
CA ILE A 53 14.46 -13.12 30.39
C ILE A 53 13.62 -14.25 30.96
N CYS A 54 12.97 -15.05 30.11
CA CYS A 54 12.15 -16.17 30.55
C CYS A 54 13.00 -17.27 31.20
N GLY A 55 14.22 -17.50 30.73
CA GLY A 55 15.14 -18.43 31.38
C GLY A 55 15.50 -18.01 32.82
N ARG A 56 15.64 -16.70 33.06
CA ARG A 56 15.85 -16.16 34.42
C ARG A 56 14.57 -16.26 35.27
N LEU A 57 13.42 -15.86 34.74
CA LEU A 57 12.13 -15.85 35.45
C LEU A 57 11.64 -17.27 35.81
N LEU A 58 11.82 -18.24 34.91
CA LEU A 58 11.49 -19.64 35.16
C LEU A 58 12.43 -20.29 36.18
N GLY A 59 13.44 -19.56 36.66
CA GLY A 59 14.35 -20.04 37.69
C GLY A 59 15.11 -21.29 37.25
N GLN A 60 15.58 -21.34 36.00
CA GLN A 60 16.24 -22.51 35.39
C GLN A 60 17.45 -23.04 36.19
N ARG A 61 18.00 -22.24 37.12
CA ARG A 61 19.08 -22.64 38.04
C ARG A 61 18.61 -23.49 39.21
N ARG A 62 17.30 -23.61 39.46
CA ARG A 62 16.71 -24.40 40.55
C ARG A 62 15.92 -25.56 39.96
N ALA A 63 15.89 -26.71 40.64
CA ALA A 63 14.99 -27.80 40.28
C ALA A 63 13.52 -27.34 40.45
N SER A 64 12.59 -27.91 39.68
CA SER A 64 11.17 -27.66 39.89
C SER A 64 10.68 -28.27 41.20
N ASP A 65 9.83 -27.51 41.91
CA ASP A 65 9.15 -27.95 43.13
C ASP A 65 8.03 -28.96 42.83
N PHE A 66 7.62 -29.06 41.56
CA PHE A 66 6.57 -29.97 41.09
C PHE A 66 7.07 -30.80 39.91
N GLY A 67 6.71 -32.08 39.91
CA GLY A 67 7.05 -33.01 38.83
C GLY A 67 5.85 -33.83 38.39
N PHE A 68 6.00 -34.45 37.22
CA PHE A 68 5.06 -35.41 36.68
C PHE A 68 5.66 -36.80 36.75
N SER A 69 4.89 -37.77 37.21
CA SER A 69 5.34 -39.15 37.30
C SER A 69 4.40 -40.11 36.58
N ILE A 70 5.01 -41.03 35.86
CA ILE A 70 4.35 -42.21 35.30
C ILE A 70 4.81 -43.39 36.15
N LEU A 71 3.91 -43.93 36.97
CA LEU A 71 4.17 -45.03 37.89
C LEU A 71 3.24 -46.20 37.63
N LYS A 72 3.62 -47.39 38.11
CA LYS A 72 2.69 -48.50 38.18
C LYS A 72 1.68 -48.23 39.30
N ARG A 73 0.42 -48.56 39.05
CA ARG A 73 -0.69 -48.39 40.00
C ARG A 73 -0.32 -48.99 41.36
N GLY A 74 -0.52 -48.23 42.44
CA GLY A 74 -0.22 -48.63 43.82
C GLY A 74 1.14 -48.19 44.37
N GLN A 75 1.96 -47.47 43.59
CA GLN A 75 3.13 -46.77 44.13
C GLN A 75 2.73 -45.39 44.69
N GLU A 76 2.94 -45.20 45.98
CA GLU A 76 2.69 -43.93 46.67
C GLU A 76 3.87 -42.97 46.55
N LEU A 77 3.56 -41.70 46.28
CA LEU A 77 4.49 -40.58 46.35
C LEU A 77 3.91 -39.52 47.29
N PRO A 78 4.72 -38.86 48.11
CA PRO A 78 4.26 -37.77 48.96
C PRO A 78 3.76 -36.60 48.09
N GLY A 79 2.60 -36.02 48.45
CA GLY A 79 2.01 -34.90 47.71
C GLY A 79 1.53 -35.26 46.29
N LYS A 80 1.22 -36.53 46.04
CA LYS A 80 0.75 -37.02 44.73
C LYS A 80 -0.71 -36.65 44.48
N VAL A 81 -0.97 -36.05 43.33
CA VAL A 81 -2.32 -35.83 42.78
C VAL A 81 -2.46 -36.65 41.50
N VAL A 82 -3.40 -37.59 41.49
CA VAL A 82 -3.64 -38.47 40.34
C VAL A 82 -4.45 -37.70 39.29
N LEU A 83 -3.91 -37.60 38.07
CA LEU A 83 -4.59 -36.95 36.97
C LEU A 83 -5.37 -37.96 36.14
N LEU A 84 -4.74 -39.09 35.82
CA LEU A 84 -5.29 -40.06 34.89
C LEU A 84 -4.79 -41.47 35.20
N ASN A 85 -5.67 -42.46 35.07
CA ASN A 85 -5.35 -43.88 35.22
C ASN A 85 -5.63 -44.61 33.91
N ILE A 86 -4.61 -45.17 33.28
CA ILE A 86 -4.75 -45.98 32.06
C ILE A 86 -4.11 -47.36 32.30
N PHE A 87 -4.93 -48.40 32.28
CA PHE A 87 -4.52 -49.80 32.53
C PHE A 87 -3.76 -49.98 33.86
N ARG A 88 -2.46 -50.27 33.78
CA ARG A 88 -1.54 -50.47 34.92
C ARG A 88 -0.66 -49.25 35.19
N LEU A 89 -0.82 -48.18 34.43
CA LEU A 89 -0.06 -46.94 34.53
C LEU A 89 -0.92 -45.83 35.16
N GLU A 90 -0.31 -45.12 36.09
CA GLU A 90 -0.89 -44.00 36.80
C GLU A 90 -0.07 -42.75 36.49
N PHE A 91 -0.75 -41.73 35.97
CA PHE A 91 -0.21 -40.43 35.65
C PHE A 91 -0.56 -39.46 36.78
N SER A 92 0.45 -38.92 37.45
CA SER A 92 0.25 -38.06 38.61
C SER A 92 1.21 -36.89 38.65
N LEU A 93 0.73 -35.75 39.16
CA LEU A 93 1.57 -34.66 39.63
C LEU A 93 2.07 -34.99 41.04
N PHE A 94 3.30 -34.61 41.38
CA PHE A 94 3.85 -34.79 42.72
C PHE A 94 4.69 -33.60 43.15
N GLU A 95 4.74 -33.34 44.45
CA GLU A 95 5.60 -32.33 45.06
C GLU A 95 7.02 -32.89 45.27
N ASN A 96 8.02 -32.17 44.77
CA ASN A 96 9.41 -32.61 44.73
C ASN A 96 10.16 -32.23 46.01
N ARG A 97 9.81 -32.88 47.14
CA ARG A 97 10.48 -32.69 48.43
C ARG A 97 11.79 -33.48 48.52
N GLY A 98 12.83 -33.01 47.80
CA GLY A 98 14.21 -33.47 47.98
C GLY A 98 14.64 -34.71 47.19
N ARG A 99 13.84 -35.19 46.22
CA ARG A 99 14.26 -36.26 45.29
C ARG A 99 14.23 -35.73 43.85
N PRO A 100 15.37 -35.28 43.28
CA PRO A 100 15.37 -34.51 42.05
C PRO A 100 14.58 -35.23 40.95
N ALA A 101 13.49 -34.59 40.49
CA ALA A 101 12.87 -34.97 39.24
C ALA A 101 13.89 -34.83 38.11
N LEU A 102 13.77 -35.66 37.07
CA LEU A 102 14.62 -35.52 35.90
C LEU A 102 14.26 -34.20 35.21
N GLU A 103 15.17 -33.24 35.29
CA GLU A 103 15.10 -31.98 34.55
C GLU A 103 16.14 -31.99 33.45
N LEU A 104 15.79 -31.43 32.29
CA LEU A 104 16.77 -31.23 31.22
C LEU A 104 17.88 -30.29 31.71
N PRO A 105 19.14 -30.49 31.29
CA PRO A 105 20.22 -29.58 31.65
C PRO A 105 19.95 -28.18 31.09
N LEU A 106 20.47 -27.15 31.75
CA LEU A 106 20.19 -25.73 31.46
C LEU A 106 20.39 -25.39 29.97
N TRP A 107 21.47 -25.88 29.36
CA TRP A 107 21.78 -25.63 27.96
C TRP A 107 20.71 -26.23 27.02
N LEU A 108 20.15 -27.39 27.37
CA LEU A 108 19.12 -28.06 26.58
C LEU A 108 17.75 -27.37 26.77
N GLN A 109 17.43 -26.91 27.98
CA GLN A 109 16.24 -26.08 28.21
C GLN A 109 16.31 -24.77 27.40
N LYS A 110 17.47 -24.11 27.38
CA LYS A 110 17.70 -22.93 26.54
C LYS A 110 17.60 -23.27 25.05
N ALA A 111 18.18 -24.38 24.62
CA ALA A 111 18.11 -24.84 23.23
C ALA A 111 16.67 -25.18 22.78
N LEU A 112 15.78 -25.58 23.70
CA LEU A 112 14.35 -25.81 23.40
C LEU A 112 13.50 -24.54 23.47
N LEU A 113 13.83 -23.61 24.37
CA LEU A 113 13.10 -22.33 24.46
C LEU A 113 13.43 -21.39 23.32
N LEU A 114 14.66 -21.42 22.80
CA LEU A 114 15.08 -20.57 21.68
C LEU A 114 14.19 -20.75 20.43
N PRO A 115 13.94 -21.97 19.91
CA PRO A 115 13.02 -22.17 18.79
C PRO A 115 11.57 -21.87 19.16
N ALA A 116 11.15 -22.07 20.41
CA ALA A 116 9.80 -21.70 20.84
C ALA A 116 9.60 -20.17 20.78
N PHE A 117 10.52 -19.38 21.33
CA PHE A 117 10.46 -17.92 21.23
C PHE A 117 10.70 -17.40 19.82
N PHE A 118 11.48 -18.10 19.01
CA PHE A 118 11.61 -17.80 17.58
C PHE A 118 10.26 -17.93 16.87
N LEU A 119 9.50 -18.99 17.12
CA LEU A 119 8.16 -19.17 16.54
C LEU A 119 7.18 -18.12 17.05
N ILE A 120 7.19 -17.81 18.36
CA ILE A 120 6.33 -16.76 18.93
C ILE A 120 6.67 -15.40 18.30
N THR A 121 7.94 -15.04 18.18
CA THR A 121 8.34 -13.76 17.60
C THR A 121 8.06 -13.71 16.11
N MET A 122 8.24 -14.79 15.36
CA MET A 122 7.80 -14.89 13.95
C MET A 122 6.29 -14.68 13.77
N LEU A 123 5.47 -15.14 14.73
CA LEU A 123 4.02 -14.96 14.70
C LEU A 123 3.60 -13.52 15.02
N VAL A 124 4.27 -12.89 15.99
CA VAL A 124 3.92 -11.57 16.49
C VAL A 124 4.55 -10.45 15.66
N VAL A 125 5.79 -10.64 15.23
CA VAL A 125 6.58 -9.66 14.48
C VAL A 125 6.60 -10.09 13.02
N ASN A 126 5.77 -9.44 12.22
CA ASN A 126 5.77 -9.60 10.77
C ASN A 126 6.27 -8.31 10.10
N SER A 127 6.61 -8.39 8.81
CA SER A 127 7.13 -7.22 8.08
C SER A 127 6.13 -6.06 8.08
N ARG A 128 4.82 -6.34 8.05
CA ARG A 128 3.77 -5.32 8.16
C ARG A 128 3.83 -4.57 9.49
N THR A 129 3.95 -5.26 10.62
CA THR A 129 4.04 -4.63 11.95
C THR A 129 5.25 -3.72 12.07
N LEU A 130 6.38 -4.10 11.47
CA LEU A 130 7.57 -3.25 11.47
C LEU A 130 7.45 -2.06 10.55
N ILE A 131 6.83 -2.20 9.37
CA ILE A 131 6.52 -1.04 8.51
C ILE A 131 5.62 -0.07 9.26
N LEU A 132 4.52 -0.56 9.85
CA LEU A 132 3.60 0.27 10.64
C LEU A 132 4.30 0.96 11.82
N MET A 133 5.22 0.27 12.49
CA MET A 133 5.99 0.83 13.60
C MET A 133 7.04 1.84 13.13
N ALA A 134 7.64 1.63 11.95
CA ALA A 134 8.61 2.54 11.33
C ALA A 134 7.94 3.80 10.75
N ASP A 135 6.70 3.68 10.27
CA ASP A 135 5.89 4.80 9.79
C ASP A 135 5.16 5.53 10.93
N ALA A 136 5.03 4.93 12.13
CA ALA A 136 4.40 5.54 13.30
C ALA A 136 4.88 6.99 13.58
N PRO A 137 6.20 7.31 13.54
CA PRO A 137 6.72 8.69 13.61
C PRO A 137 6.02 9.67 12.67
N ARG A 138 5.79 9.29 11.41
CA ARG A 138 5.19 10.16 10.39
C ARG A 138 3.74 10.50 10.68
N TYR A 139 3.00 9.57 11.28
CA TYR A 139 1.64 9.84 11.77
C TYR A 139 1.63 10.89 12.91
N PHE A 140 2.74 11.06 13.64
CA PHE A 140 2.90 12.12 14.64
C PHE A 140 3.37 13.46 14.04
N GLU A 141 4.00 13.46 12.86
CA GLU A 141 4.59 14.66 12.23
C GLU A 141 3.68 15.31 11.17
N GLU A 142 2.78 14.57 10.51
CA GLU A 142 1.86 15.15 9.51
C GLU A 142 0.67 15.87 10.16
N SER A 143 0.90 17.08 10.70
CA SER A 143 -0.16 18.09 10.85
C SER A 143 -0.42 18.72 9.47
N ASN A 144 -1.27 18.10 8.67
CA ASN A 144 -1.76 18.77 7.46
C ASN A 144 -2.73 19.87 7.91
N ASN A 145 -2.31 21.13 7.73
CA ASN A 145 -3.07 22.36 8.06
C ASN A 145 -4.31 22.59 7.17
N GLN A 146 -5.05 21.53 6.81
CA GLN A 146 -6.38 21.71 6.24
C GLN A 146 -7.37 21.73 7.39
N TYR A 147 -7.69 22.95 7.83
CA TYR A 147 -8.83 23.21 8.71
C TYR A 147 -10.08 22.52 8.12
N CYS A 148 -10.86 21.83 8.96
CA CYS A 148 -12.24 21.52 8.58
C CYS A 148 -12.87 22.88 8.21
N PRO A 149 -13.65 22.98 7.12
CA PRO A 149 -14.40 24.20 6.88
C PRO A 149 -15.16 24.52 8.17
N ASP A 150 -15.08 25.76 8.63
CA ASP A 150 -15.90 26.19 9.76
C ASP A 150 -17.37 25.93 9.40
N GLU A 151 -18.27 25.76 10.37
CA GLU A 151 -19.72 25.63 10.08
C GLU A 151 -20.26 26.85 9.32
N ASP A 152 -19.49 27.95 9.27
CA ASP A 152 -19.76 29.15 8.48
C ASP A 152 -19.13 29.12 7.07
N ASP A 153 -18.28 28.14 6.76
CA ASP A 153 -17.72 27.80 5.44
C ASP A 153 -18.49 26.62 4.82
N GLU A 154 -19.82 26.58 5.00
CA GLU A 154 -20.68 26.23 3.85
C GLU A 154 -20.42 27.28 2.77
N ALA A 155 -19.26 27.16 2.11
CA ALA A 155 -19.08 27.70 0.78
C ALA A 155 -20.34 27.34 0.04
N GLU A 156 -21.03 28.36 -0.47
CA GLU A 156 -22.10 28.22 -1.45
C GLU A 156 -21.65 27.16 -2.44
N ALA A 157 -22.03 25.89 -2.18
CA ALA A 157 -21.88 24.84 -3.14
C ALA A 157 -22.72 25.39 -4.28
N GLU A 158 -22.07 25.78 -5.39
CA GLU A 158 -22.78 26.23 -6.58
C GLU A 158 -23.82 25.16 -6.85
N GLU A 159 -25.06 25.46 -6.44
CA GLU A 159 -26.20 24.58 -6.59
C GLU A 159 -26.25 24.33 -8.08
N GLN A 160 -25.87 23.12 -8.51
CA GLN A 160 -25.88 22.79 -9.93
C GLN A 160 -27.33 22.86 -10.38
N VAL A 161 -27.72 24.03 -10.90
CA VAL A 161 -29.07 24.29 -11.33
C VAL A 161 -29.35 23.35 -12.51
N PRO A 162 -30.35 22.47 -12.43
CA PRO A 162 -30.69 21.63 -13.56
C PRO A 162 -31.00 22.49 -14.79
N PRO A 163 -30.48 22.12 -15.98
CA PRO A 163 -30.58 22.96 -17.17
C PRO A 163 -32.05 23.25 -17.51
N GLY A 164 -32.40 24.54 -17.60
CA GLY A 164 -33.76 25.02 -17.86
C GLY A 164 -34.52 25.57 -16.64
N CYS A 165 -34.01 25.40 -15.41
CA CYS A 165 -34.67 25.85 -14.18
C CYS A 165 -34.27 27.27 -13.70
N GLU A 166 -33.31 27.92 -14.35
CA GLU A 166 -32.78 29.23 -13.93
C GLU A 166 -33.86 30.33 -13.88
N LEU A 167 -34.77 30.35 -14.86
CA LEU A 167 -35.83 31.37 -14.92
C LEU A 167 -36.87 31.19 -13.81
N VAL A 168 -37.20 29.94 -13.45
CA VAL A 168 -38.16 29.62 -12.40
C VAL A 168 -37.56 29.95 -11.03
N ILE A 169 -36.30 29.59 -10.81
CA ILE A 169 -35.57 29.93 -9.58
C ILE A 169 -35.47 31.45 -9.41
N ARG A 170 -35.22 32.19 -10.51
CA ARG A 170 -35.15 33.65 -10.48
C ARG A 170 -36.52 34.29 -10.23
N ALA A 171 -37.59 33.77 -10.82
CA ALA A 171 -38.95 34.25 -10.59
C ALA A 171 -39.39 34.03 -9.14
N TYR A 172 -39.04 32.89 -8.54
CA TYR A 172 -39.27 32.59 -7.13
C TYR A 172 -38.49 33.53 -6.20
N LYS A 173 -37.19 33.73 -6.44
CA LYS A 173 -36.35 34.66 -5.66
C LYS A 173 -36.86 36.11 -5.71
N LEU A 174 -37.51 36.49 -6.81
CA LEU A 174 -38.09 37.82 -6.99
C LEU A 174 -39.55 37.92 -6.49
N GLY A 175 -40.11 36.84 -5.94
CA GLY A 175 -41.47 36.79 -5.40
C GLY A 175 -42.59 36.75 -6.44
N TYR A 176 -42.27 36.40 -7.69
CA TYR A 176 -43.24 36.28 -8.78
C TYR A 176 -43.85 34.87 -8.90
N SER A 177 -43.34 33.89 -8.17
CA SER A 177 -43.91 32.53 -8.10
C SER A 177 -43.85 32.02 -6.67
N ASP A 178 -44.88 31.29 -6.23
CA ASP A 178 -45.02 30.81 -4.85
C ASP A 178 -44.28 29.49 -4.57
N SER A 179 -43.78 28.77 -5.59
CA SER A 179 -43.03 27.52 -5.41
C SER A 179 -42.09 27.21 -6.56
N LEU A 180 -41.01 26.46 -6.30
CA LEU A 180 -40.04 26.01 -7.31
C LEU A 180 -40.49 24.79 -8.12
N GLY A 181 -41.52 24.05 -7.68
CA GLY A 181 -42.05 22.88 -8.41
C GLY A 181 -40.99 21.79 -8.63
N ASP A 182 -40.95 21.20 -9.82
CA ASP A 182 -39.97 20.16 -10.19
C ASP A 182 -38.50 20.66 -10.22
N CYS A 183 -38.29 21.98 -10.13
CA CYS A 183 -36.98 22.62 -10.06
C CYS A 183 -36.46 22.79 -8.63
N GLU A 184 -37.19 22.31 -7.62
CA GLU A 184 -36.71 22.28 -6.23
C GLU A 184 -35.60 21.24 -6.11
N THR A 185 -34.39 21.68 -5.73
CA THR A 185 -33.26 20.79 -5.45
C THR A 185 -33.68 19.85 -4.34
N LYS A 186 -33.84 18.56 -4.68
CA LYS A 186 -34.00 17.52 -3.66
C LYS A 186 -32.70 17.55 -2.87
N LYS A 187 -32.73 18.15 -1.69
CA LYS A 187 -31.70 17.93 -0.68
C LYS A 187 -31.70 16.43 -0.45
N ASP A 188 -30.75 15.73 -1.07
CA ASP A 188 -30.44 14.39 -0.67
C ASP A 188 -30.20 14.47 0.83
N GLN A 189 -31.08 13.80 1.57
CA GLN A 189 -30.95 13.60 3.00
C GLN A 189 -29.70 12.73 3.20
N GLN A 190 -28.52 13.34 3.10
CA GLN A 190 -27.45 13.02 4.02
C GLN A 190 -27.92 13.57 5.36
N GLU A 191 -28.79 12.79 6.02
CA GLU A 191 -28.81 12.76 7.48
C GLU A 191 -27.36 12.52 7.89
N GLY A 192 -26.72 13.59 8.36
CA GLY A 192 -25.50 13.46 9.12
C GLY A 192 -25.85 12.63 10.34
N GLU A 193 -25.52 11.33 10.30
CA GLU A 193 -24.67 10.81 11.36
C GLU A 193 -23.60 11.88 11.55
N ASP A 194 -23.55 12.50 12.74
CA ASP A 194 -22.56 13.49 13.13
C ASP A 194 -21.25 13.12 12.44
N GLY A 195 -20.96 13.83 11.36
CA GLY A 195 -19.83 13.55 10.50
C GLY A 195 -18.63 14.04 11.29
N ILE A 196 -18.23 13.26 12.29
CA ILE A 196 -17.06 13.49 13.11
C ILE A 196 -15.97 13.73 12.09
N CYS A 197 -15.53 15.00 12.01
CA CYS A 197 -14.49 15.39 11.07
C CYS A 197 -13.27 14.55 11.46
N TYR A 198 -13.04 13.42 10.77
CA TYR A 198 -11.91 12.53 11.02
C TYR A 198 -10.57 13.27 10.81
N LYS A 199 -10.60 14.48 10.24
CA LYS A 199 -9.44 15.38 10.12
C LYS A 199 -8.98 15.95 11.47
N ARG A 200 -9.85 16.14 12.47
CA ARG A 200 -9.47 16.55 13.85
C ARG A 200 -8.93 15.40 14.72
N GLN A 201 -8.98 14.13 14.27
CA GLN A 201 -8.34 13.02 14.99
C GLN A 201 -6.83 13.19 15.13
N LYS A 202 -6.18 13.94 14.22
CA LYS A 202 -4.73 14.19 14.26
C LYS A 202 -4.30 15.17 15.37
N ASP A 203 -5.20 16.04 15.81
CA ASP A 203 -4.95 17.03 16.88
C ASP A 203 -5.37 16.50 18.27
N GLU A 204 -5.99 15.32 18.33
CA GLU A 204 -6.47 14.73 19.56
C GLU A 204 -5.29 14.16 20.39
N PRO A 205 -5.11 14.56 21.66
CA PRO A 205 -4.08 13.98 22.51
C PRO A 205 -4.25 12.45 22.58
N PHE A 206 -3.16 11.70 22.40
CA PHE A 206 -3.20 10.23 22.29
C PHE A 206 -4.04 9.56 23.38
N LEU A 207 -3.89 9.99 24.64
CA LEU A 207 -4.65 9.43 25.75
C LEU A 207 -6.17 9.64 25.59
N HIS A 208 -6.58 10.79 25.06
CA HIS A 208 -7.99 11.09 24.79
C HIS A 208 -8.53 10.23 23.64
N PHE A 209 -7.76 10.10 22.54
CA PHE A 209 -8.12 9.21 21.43
C PHE A 209 -8.26 7.76 21.89
N THR A 210 -7.28 7.25 22.65
CA THR A 210 -7.32 5.88 23.18
C THR A 210 -8.48 5.67 24.15
N TYR A 211 -8.80 6.68 24.98
CA TYR A 211 -9.93 6.63 25.89
C TYR A 211 -11.26 6.57 25.13
N ARG A 212 -11.45 7.43 24.11
CA ARG A 212 -12.67 7.40 23.28
C ARG A 212 -12.81 6.08 22.53
N GLN A 213 -11.72 5.51 22.02
CA GLN A 213 -11.75 4.18 21.41
C GLN A 213 -12.15 3.11 22.42
N LEU A 214 -11.61 3.16 23.65
CA LEU A 214 -12.02 2.26 24.73
C LEU A 214 -13.49 2.45 25.12
N GLU A 215 -13.99 3.68 25.16
CA GLU A 215 -15.38 4.01 25.42
C GLU A 215 -16.30 3.47 24.30
N THR A 216 -15.90 3.64 23.04
CA THR A 216 -16.63 3.09 21.88
C THR A 216 -16.66 1.56 21.95
N VAL A 217 -15.54 0.92 22.31
CA VAL A 217 -15.47 -0.53 22.53
C VAL A 217 -16.39 -0.95 23.69
N TYR A 218 -16.47 -0.15 24.75
CA TYR A 218 -17.34 -0.41 25.90
C TYR A 218 -18.82 -0.26 25.56
N GLN A 219 -19.20 0.81 24.84
CA GLN A 219 -20.57 1.01 24.35
C GLN A 219 -20.99 -0.11 23.37
N ASN A 220 -20.07 -0.53 22.50
CA ASN A 220 -20.27 -1.68 21.61
C ASN A 220 -20.36 -3.01 22.38
N PHE A 221 -19.77 -3.10 23.58
CA PHE A 221 -19.86 -4.28 24.43
C PHE A 221 -21.28 -4.50 24.97
N ASP A 222 -22.00 -3.42 25.29
CA ASP A 222 -23.43 -3.50 25.67
C ASP A 222 -24.31 -3.93 24.48
N LEU A 223 -23.99 -3.47 23.26
CA LEU A 223 -24.63 -3.94 22.03
C LEU A 223 -24.28 -5.40 21.67
N TRP A 224 -23.10 -5.86 22.09
CA TRP A 224 -22.63 -7.24 21.92
C TRP A 224 -23.41 -8.25 22.78
N LEU A 225 -23.99 -7.80 23.89
CA LEU A 225 -24.80 -8.61 24.81
C LEU A 225 -26.28 -8.72 24.41
N ASN A 226 -26.73 -8.00 23.38
CA ASN A 226 -28.09 -8.10 22.86
C ASN A 226 -28.31 -9.42 22.09
N GLU A 227 -29.42 -10.10 22.34
CA GLU A 227 -29.74 -11.44 21.82
C GLU A 227 -29.74 -11.52 20.28
N ASN A 228 -30.14 -10.43 19.60
CA ASN A 228 -30.11 -10.34 18.13
C ASN A 228 -28.66 -10.28 17.59
N SER A 229 -27.78 -9.52 18.24
CA SER A 229 -26.34 -9.41 17.90
C SER A 229 -25.62 -10.75 18.08
N VAL A 230 -25.96 -11.50 19.13
CA VAL A 230 -25.43 -12.85 19.35
C VAL A 230 -25.86 -13.80 18.22
N SER A 231 -27.10 -13.69 17.74
CA SER A 231 -27.58 -14.55 16.64
C SER A 231 -26.88 -14.26 15.30
N ASP A 232 -26.68 -12.99 14.98
CA ASP A 232 -25.96 -12.56 13.77
C ASP A 232 -24.48 -12.93 13.85
N GLN A 233 -23.86 -12.81 15.02
CA GLN A 233 -22.49 -13.25 15.23
C GLN A 233 -22.33 -14.77 15.21
N VAL A 234 -23.29 -15.54 15.70
CA VAL A 234 -23.27 -17.00 15.57
C VAL A 234 -23.41 -17.41 14.11
N LYS A 235 -24.23 -16.70 13.32
CA LYS A 235 -24.35 -16.91 11.87
C LYS A 235 -23.05 -16.56 11.16
N ASP A 236 -22.49 -15.38 11.42
CA ASP A 236 -21.20 -14.94 10.89
C ASP A 236 -20.07 -15.90 11.28
N PHE A 237 -20.02 -16.35 12.53
CA PHE A 237 -19.06 -17.35 13.00
C PHE A 237 -19.24 -18.70 12.29
N LYS A 238 -20.47 -19.17 12.07
CA LYS A 238 -20.72 -20.41 11.30
C LYS A 238 -20.29 -20.27 9.85
N GLU A 239 -20.56 -19.13 9.21
CA GLU A 239 -20.15 -18.84 7.84
C GLU A 239 -18.62 -18.74 7.71
N LYS A 240 -17.98 -18.07 8.67
CA LYS A 240 -16.52 -17.95 8.77
C LYS A 240 -15.83 -19.28 9.07
N THR A 241 -16.36 -20.09 9.98
CA THR A 241 -15.80 -21.42 10.29
C THR A 241 -15.97 -22.41 9.14
N ALA A 242 -17.08 -22.35 8.40
CA ALA A 242 -17.26 -23.13 7.18
C ALA A 242 -16.24 -22.79 6.07
N ASN A 243 -15.60 -21.63 6.16
CA ASN A 243 -14.63 -21.13 5.17
C ASN A 243 -13.31 -20.73 5.84
N LEU A 244 -12.94 -21.44 6.91
CA LEU A 244 -11.74 -21.16 7.70
C LEU A 244 -10.47 -21.17 6.84
N ASP A 245 -10.41 -22.00 5.81
CA ASP A 245 -9.30 -22.05 4.86
C ASP A 245 -9.06 -20.71 4.14
N LYS A 246 -10.13 -19.98 3.76
CA LYS A 246 -10.02 -18.67 3.10
C LYS A 246 -9.55 -17.59 4.06
N LEU A 247 -10.01 -17.65 5.32
CA LEU A 247 -9.54 -16.76 6.38
C LEU A 247 -8.06 -16.97 6.69
N VAL A 248 -7.62 -18.23 6.78
CA VAL A 248 -6.21 -18.58 6.98
C VAL A 248 -5.37 -18.05 5.83
N LYS A 249 -5.80 -18.24 4.57
CA LYS A 249 -5.11 -17.70 3.39
C LYS A 249 -5.05 -16.17 3.38
N ALA A 250 -6.16 -15.50 3.67
CA ALA A 250 -6.17 -14.03 3.77
C ALA A 250 -5.21 -13.52 4.86
N GLN A 251 -5.16 -14.21 5.99
CA GLN A 251 -4.24 -13.90 7.08
C GLN A 251 -2.78 -14.17 6.69
N GLN A 252 -2.49 -15.28 6.00
CA GLN A 252 -1.18 -15.58 5.43
C GLN A 252 -0.73 -14.48 4.47
N HIS A 253 -1.58 -14.07 3.53
CA HIS A 253 -1.31 -12.96 2.62
C HIS A 253 -1.03 -11.64 3.36
N SER A 254 -1.72 -11.37 4.46
CA SER A 254 -1.47 -10.19 5.31
C SER A 254 -0.15 -10.31 6.08
N MET A 255 0.20 -11.49 6.62
CA MET A 255 1.44 -11.74 7.35
C MET A 255 2.67 -11.66 6.44
N GLU A 256 2.55 -12.18 5.22
CA GLU A 256 3.58 -12.14 4.18
C GLU A 256 3.83 -10.74 3.61
N ALA A 257 2.95 -9.77 3.93
CA ALA A 257 2.89 -8.48 3.26
C ALA A 257 2.88 -8.64 1.73
N SER A 258 2.07 -9.59 1.25
CA SER A 258 1.82 -9.79 -0.18
C SER A 258 1.38 -8.47 -0.82
N PRO A 259 1.84 -8.17 -2.04
CA PRO A 259 1.47 -6.94 -2.73
C PRO A 259 -0.05 -6.86 -2.85
N HIS A 260 -0.61 -5.66 -2.63
CA HIS A 260 -2.04 -5.44 -2.80
C HIS A 260 -2.39 -5.35 -4.28
N SER A 261 -1.46 -4.82 -5.06
CA SER A 261 -1.50 -4.68 -6.51
C SER A 261 -0.14 -4.97 -7.13
N VAL A 262 -0.15 -5.29 -8.43
CA VAL A 262 1.05 -5.58 -9.21
C VAL A 262 0.95 -4.86 -10.55
N HIS A 263 1.92 -4.01 -10.82
CA HIS A 263 1.97 -3.12 -11.98
C HIS A 263 3.35 -3.22 -12.63
N HIS A 264 3.41 -3.74 -13.84
CA HIS A 264 4.66 -3.98 -14.55
C HIS A 264 4.79 -3.09 -15.77
N ILE A 265 5.91 -2.37 -15.85
CA ILE A 265 6.23 -1.54 -17.01
C ILE A 265 7.43 -2.15 -17.73
N PHE A 266 7.22 -2.60 -18.96
CA PHE A 266 8.28 -3.08 -19.86
C PHE A 266 8.77 -1.92 -20.72
N THR A 267 10.08 -1.70 -20.75
CA THR A 267 10.69 -0.65 -21.56
C THR A 267 11.92 -1.16 -22.29
N ASN A 268 12.08 -0.75 -23.55
CA ASN A 268 13.26 -1.07 -24.36
C ASN A 268 14.50 -0.24 -23.95
N LEU A 269 14.37 0.70 -23.02
CA LEU A 269 15.49 1.47 -22.49
C LEU A 269 16.40 0.61 -21.61
N ALA A 270 17.70 0.88 -21.64
CA ALA A 270 18.66 0.24 -20.74
C ALA A 270 18.45 0.69 -19.29
N LYS A 271 18.73 -0.20 -18.32
CA LYS A 271 18.66 0.17 -16.89
C LYS A 271 19.63 1.32 -16.62
N PRO A 272 19.21 2.41 -15.94
CA PRO A 272 20.11 3.50 -15.60
C PRO A 272 21.25 2.98 -14.70
N PRO A 273 22.46 3.53 -14.84
CA PRO A 273 23.61 3.10 -14.05
C PRO A 273 23.33 3.38 -12.58
N GLN A 274 23.65 2.40 -11.74
CA GLN A 274 23.44 2.47 -10.29
C GLN A 274 24.77 2.22 -9.58
N SER A 275 24.99 2.96 -8.49
CA SER A 275 26.13 2.70 -7.61
C SER A 275 25.96 1.34 -6.90
N LEU A 276 27.06 0.75 -6.45
CA LEU A 276 27.00 -0.49 -5.65
C LEU A 276 26.19 -0.30 -4.36
N GLU A 277 26.25 0.89 -3.77
CA GLU A 277 25.46 1.23 -2.59
C GLU A 277 23.96 1.23 -2.91
N GLN A 278 23.55 1.82 -4.04
CA GLN A 278 22.14 1.81 -4.48
C GLN A 278 21.65 0.38 -4.71
N ARG A 279 22.45 -0.48 -5.37
CA ARG A 279 22.09 -1.89 -5.56
C ARG A 279 21.96 -2.64 -4.24
N PHE A 280 22.85 -2.37 -3.28
CA PHE A 280 22.79 -2.98 -1.96
C PHE A 280 21.53 -2.54 -1.21
N ARG A 281 21.23 -1.24 -1.22
CA ARG A 281 20.01 -0.70 -0.59
C ARG A 281 18.73 -1.23 -1.25
N GLU A 282 18.68 -1.32 -2.59
CA GLU A 282 17.56 -1.95 -3.30
C GLU A 282 17.32 -3.41 -2.86
N LEU A 283 18.38 -4.15 -2.50
CA LEU A 283 18.28 -5.52 -1.99
C LEU A 283 17.89 -5.59 -0.51
N THR A 284 18.36 -4.67 0.33
CA THR A 284 18.19 -4.75 1.79
C THR A 284 17.02 -3.95 2.34
N GLU A 285 16.63 -2.87 1.66
CA GLU A 285 15.63 -1.90 2.11
C GLU A 285 14.40 -1.96 1.19
N SER A 286 13.33 -2.60 1.68
CA SER A 286 12.07 -2.82 0.93
C SER A 286 11.36 -1.54 0.49
N ASN A 287 11.57 -0.44 1.19
CA ASN A 287 10.98 0.87 0.92
C ASN A 287 12.02 1.87 0.39
N TYR A 288 13.19 1.39 -0.06
CA TYR A 288 14.25 2.26 -0.57
C TYR A 288 13.76 3.15 -1.71
N CYS A 289 12.88 2.66 -2.59
CA CYS A 289 12.37 3.47 -3.69
C CYS A 289 11.56 4.68 -3.19
N LEU A 290 10.75 4.53 -2.13
CA LEU A 290 9.97 5.62 -1.56
C LEU A 290 10.90 6.69 -0.99
N GLN A 291 11.96 6.28 -0.28
CA GLN A 291 12.97 7.20 0.25
C GLN A 291 13.83 7.82 -0.87
N LYS A 292 14.17 7.05 -1.90
CA LYS A 292 14.93 7.51 -3.07
C LYS A 292 14.14 8.57 -3.84
N TYR A 293 12.82 8.40 -3.92
CA TYR A 293 11.94 9.22 -4.75
C TYR A 293 11.20 10.34 -4.00
N SER A 294 11.13 10.30 -2.66
CA SER A 294 10.51 11.36 -1.84
C SER A 294 11.18 12.72 -2.06
N ASP A 295 12.51 12.72 -2.18
CA ASP A 295 13.30 13.96 -2.24
C ASP A 295 13.76 14.40 -3.63
N LEU A 296 13.10 13.89 -4.68
CA LEU A 296 13.47 14.25 -6.04
C LEU A 296 13.34 15.76 -6.31
N PRO A 297 14.35 16.38 -6.95
CA PRO A 297 14.25 17.77 -7.39
C PRO A 297 13.17 17.91 -8.46
N HIS A 298 12.54 19.08 -8.59
CA HIS A 298 11.50 19.29 -9.61
C HIS A 298 12.04 19.25 -11.06
N THR A 299 13.35 19.42 -11.26
CA THR A 299 14.02 19.29 -12.56
C THR A 299 15.03 18.16 -12.53
N ILE A 300 15.21 17.49 -13.67
CA ILE A 300 16.26 16.48 -13.82
C ILE A 300 17.64 17.12 -13.70
N ARG A 301 18.48 16.52 -12.86
CA ARG A 301 19.93 16.72 -12.85
C ARG A 301 20.55 15.47 -13.46
N LEU A 302 21.23 15.63 -14.59
CA LEU A 302 21.88 14.51 -15.26
C LEU A 302 23.15 14.15 -14.50
N GLU A 303 23.15 12.98 -13.89
CA GLU A 303 24.30 12.47 -13.15
C GLU A 303 25.26 11.67 -14.05
N HIS A 304 24.74 10.95 -15.06
CA HIS A 304 25.52 10.00 -15.86
C HIS A 304 25.30 10.15 -17.37
N GLY A 305 26.18 10.93 -18.03
CA GLY A 305 26.40 10.90 -19.49
C GLY A 305 25.16 11.06 -20.39
N TRP A 306 25.34 10.90 -21.69
CA TRP A 306 24.27 11.08 -22.68
C TRP A 306 23.54 9.77 -22.99
N ASP A 307 24.24 8.64 -22.94
CA ASP A 307 23.73 7.31 -23.30
C ASP A 307 22.61 6.80 -22.41
N THR A 308 22.42 7.39 -21.23
CA THR A 308 21.42 6.96 -20.24
C THR A 308 20.36 8.03 -19.95
N TYR A 309 20.34 9.10 -20.75
CA TYR A 309 19.42 10.23 -20.59
C TYR A 309 17.95 9.78 -20.60
N ASN A 310 17.53 9.02 -21.62
CA ASN A 310 16.15 8.57 -21.75
C ASN A 310 15.73 7.67 -20.58
N SER A 311 16.63 6.81 -20.10
CA SER A 311 16.39 5.95 -18.94
C SER A 311 16.22 6.76 -17.66
N GLN A 312 17.08 7.77 -17.43
CA GLN A 312 16.97 8.68 -16.29
C GLN A 312 15.71 9.54 -16.37
N ASN A 313 15.36 10.05 -17.55
CA ASN A 313 14.12 10.79 -17.80
C ASN A 313 12.88 9.96 -17.50
N PHE A 314 12.89 8.71 -17.94
CA PHE A 314 11.81 7.78 -17.69
C PHE A 314 11.68 7.48 -16.19
N GLU A 315 12.77 7.12 -15.51
CA GLU A 315 12.77 6.87 -14.07
C GLU A 315 12.31 8.11 -13.28
N PHE A 316 12.78 9.30 -13.65
CA PHE A 316 12.38 10.56 -13.02
C PHE A 316 10.90 10.86 -13.21
N SER A 317 10.38 10.75 -14.44
CA SER A 317 8.97 10.98 -14.76
C SER A 317 8.06 10.05 -13.98
N TYR A 318 8.44 8.77 -13.93
CA TYR A 318 7.77 7.73 -13.18
C TYR A 318 7.75 8.03 -11.68
N ALA A 319 8.89 8.42 -11.12
CA ALA A 319 9.00 8.73 -9.71
C ALA A 319 8.20 9.98 -9.31
N HIS A 320 8.17 11.04 -10.13
CA HIS A 320 7.33 12.21 -9.88
C HIS A 320 5.84 11.88 -9.90
N LEU A 321 5.40 11.06 -10.85
CA LEU A 321 3.98 10.71 -10.97
C LEU A 321 3.48 9.84 -9.82
N LEU A 322 4.29 8.90 -9.33
CA LEU A 322 3.81 7.89 -8.38
C LEU A 322 4.33 8.04 -6.96
N PHE A 323 5.57 8.48 -6.74
CA PHE A 323 6.22 8.33 -5.43
C PHE A 323 6.67 9.64 -4.77
N ASN A 324 6.91 10.70 -5.54
CA ASN A 324 7.34 11.98 -4.98
C ASN A 324 6.26 12.54 -4.03
N ASP A 325 6.58 12.62 -2.74
CA ASP A 325 5.66 12.99 -1.68
C ASP A 325 5.54 14.51 -1.47
N ARG A 326 6.43 15.31 -2.10
CA ARG A 326 6.38 16.79 -2.04
C ARG A 326 5.12 17.40 -2.65
N HIS A 327 4.49 16.70 -3.59
CA HIS A 327 3.28 17.18 -4.25
C HIS A 327 2.01 16.66 -3.55
N GLN A 328 1.96 15.36 -3.32
CA GLN A 328 0.84 14.64 -2.72
C GLN A 328 1.40 13.38 -2.06
N PRO A 329 0.66 12.68 -1.18
CA PRO A 329 1.06 11.34 -0.75
C PRO A 329 1.33 10.44 -1.97
N ALA A 330 2.24 9.47 -1.83
CA ALA A 330 2.52 8.50 -2.89
C ALA A 330 1.24 7.78 -3.36
N ALA A 331 1.22 7.36 -4.63
CA ALA A 331 0.11 6.63 -5.24
C ALA A 331 0.11 5.15 -4.87
N GLY A 332 1.26 4.58 -4.47
CA GLY A 332 1.40 3.20 -4.02
C GLY A 332 2.79 2.90 -3.42
N PHE A 333 3.08 1.63 -3.19
CA PHE A 333 4.32 1.14 -2.57
C PHE A 333 5.31 0.58 -3.61
N CYS A 334 6.60 0.58 -3.28
CA CYS A 334 7.66 0.07 -4.16
C CYS A 334 7.44 -1.35 -4.67
N ARG A 335 6.89 -2.23 -3.82
CA ARG A 335 6.69 -3.65 -4.15
C ARG A 335 5.57 -3.87 -5.17
N GLU A 336 4.71 -2.88 -5.37
CA GLU A 336 3.56 -2.99 -6.26
C GLU A 336 3.93 -2.67 -7.70
N PHE A 337 5.10 -2.05 -7.92
CA PHE A 337 5.52 -1.66 -9.24
C PHE A 337 6.90 -2.20 -9.57
N ALA A 338 7.05 -2.72 -10.79
CA ALA A 338 8.34 -3.17 -11.29
C ALA A 338 8.56 -2.71 -12.74
N ILE A 339 9.75 -2.16 -12.97
CA ILE A 339 10.20 -1.75 -14.30
C ILE A 339 11.14 -2.84 -14.84
N HIS A 340 10.76 -3.40 -15.98
CA HIS A 340 11.55 -4.35 -16.75
C HIS A 340 12.32 -3.59 -17.83
N TRP A 341 13.59 -3.37 -17.57
CA TRP A 341 14.51 -2.67 -18.47
C TRP A 341 15.04 -3.58 -19.57
N ALA A 342 15.40 -2.98 -20.71
CA ALA A 342 15.91 -3.67 -21.89
C ALA A 342 14.97 -4.80 -22.37
N ALA A 343 13.66 -4.59 -22.23
CA ALA A 343 12.64 -5.50 -22.73
C ALA A 343 12.56 -5.43 -24.25
N ASP A 344 12.22 -6.55 -24.89
CA ASP A 344 12.03 -6.60 -26.34
C ASP A 344 10.82 -5.72 -26.74
N THR A 345 10.89 -5.07 -27.90
CA THR A 345 9.82 -4.16 -28.37
C THR A 345 8.47 -4.86 -28.59
N ASP A 346 8.49 -6.17 -28.80
CA ASP A 346 7.32 -7.05 -28.98
C ASP A 346 6.82 -7.68 -27.67
N SER A 347 7.33 -7.24 -26.50
CA SER A 347 6.96 -7.80 -25.19
C SER A 347 5.43 -7.80 -24.97
N CYS A 348 4.73 -6.73 -25.34
CA CYS A 348 3.26 -6.69 -25.22
C CYS A 348 2.54 -7.57 -26.25
N ASP A 349 3.12 -7.77 -27.44
CA ASP A 349 2.59 -8.73 -28.42
C ASP A 349 2.66 -10.14 -27.84
N ARG A 350 3.82 -10.53 -27.32
CA ARG A 350 4.06 -11.83 -26.69
C ARG A 350 3.21 -12.05 -25.44
N LEU A 351 3.10 -11.03 -24.58
CA LEU A 351 2.23 -11.05 -23.40
C LEU A 351 0.76 -11.25 -23.78
N SER A 352 0.29 -10.57 -24.85
CA SER A 352 -1.10 -10.72 -25.31
C SER A 352 -1.36 -12.09 -25.94
N ALA A 353 -0.36 -12.70 -26.58
CA ALA A 353 -0.49 -14.01 -27.23
C ALA A 353 -0.47 -15.17 -26.21
N ASN A 354 0.46 -15.17 -25.25
CA ASN A 354 0.63 -16.23 -24.26
C ASN A 354 0.98 -15.63 -22.87
N PRO A 355 -0.01 -15.09 -22.13
CA PRO A 355 0.27 -14.31 -20.92
C PRO A 355 0.93 -15.15 -19.81
N GLU A 356 0.44 -16.36 -19.52
CA GLU A 356 0.98 -17.15 -18.42
C GLU A 356 2.43 -17.61 -18.66
N GLU A 357 2.75 -17.99 -19.90
CA GLU A 357 4.10 -18.43 -20.28
C GLU A 357 5.06 -17.24 -20.20
N PHE A 358 4.68 -16.10 -20.79
CA PHE A 358 5.46 -14.87 -20.73
C PHE A 358 5.74 -14.42 -19.28
N LEU A 359 4.72 -14.46 -18.41
CA LEU A 359 4.86 -14.08 -17.00
C LEU A 359 5.73 -15.07 -16.21
N LYS A 360 5.72 -16.36 -16.55
CA LYS A 360 6.62 -17.37 -15.94
C LYS A 360 8.07 -17.16 -16.38
N ASP A 361 8.29 -16.89 -17.66
CA ASP A 361 9.64 -16.64 -18.21
C ASP A 361 10.32 -15.43 -17.55
N HIS A 362 9.54 -14.40 -17.21
CA HIS A 362 10.04 -13.21 -16.52
C HIS A 362 10.03 -13.32 -14.99
N GLY A 363 9.62 -14.46 -14.42
CA GLY A 363 9.54 -14.67 -12.97
C GLY A 363 8.47 -13.84 -12.26
N ILE A 364 7.49 -13.31 -12.99
CA ILE A 364 6.42 -12.41 -12.51
C ILE A 364 5.19 -13.19 -12.02
N TRP A 365 4.99 -14.41 -12.55
CA TRP A 365 3.77 -15.18 -12.34
C TRP A 365 3.41 -15.40 -10.85
N SER A 366 4.41 -15.57 -9.98
CA SER A 366 4.15 -15.75 -8.54
C SER A 366 3.42 -14.56 -7.93
N ASP A 367 3.86 -13.35 -8.26
CA ASP A 367 3.36 -12.12 -7.64
C ASP A 367 1.96 -11.82 -8.14
N VAL A 368 1.73 -12.01 -9.45
CA VAL A 368 0.41 -11.89 -10.05
C VAL A 368 -0.54 -12.92 -9.43
N ASN A 369 -0.15 -14.20 -9.37
CA ASN A 369 -0.99 -15.24 -8.80
C ASN A 369 -1.31 -14.97 -7.31
N ASP A 370 -0.37 -14.44 -6.54
CA ASP A 370 -0.61 -14.09 -5.14
C ASP A 370 -1.63 -12.95 -4.99
N VAL A 371 -1.55 -11.93 -5.84
CA VAL A 371 -2.56 -10.85 -5.90
C VAL A 371 -3.94 -11.42 -6.25
N LEU A 372 -4.01 -12.31 -7.24
CA LEU A 372 -5.28 -12.95 -7.63
C LEU A 372 -5.88 -13.76 -6.48
N GLN A 373 -5.08 -14.61 -5.83
CA GLN A 373 -5.52 -15.41 -4.68
C GLN A 373 -5.94 -14.55 -3.49
N ARG A 374 -5.25 -13.41 -3.28
CA ARG A 374 -5.61 -12.44 -2.26
C ARG A 374 -6.94 -11.79 -2.57
N GLN A 375 -7.17 -11.34 -3.81
CA GLN A 375 -8.45 -10.73 -4.21
C GLN A 375 -9.61 -11.72 -4.07
N ASP A 376 -9.42 -12.97 -4.47
CA ASP A 376 -10.41 -14.04 -4.27
C ASP A 376 -10.71 -14.27 -2.77
N SER A 377 -9.68 -14.20 -1.94
CA SER A 377 -9.82 -14.36 -0.49
C SER A 377 -10.50 -13.14 0.16
N LEU A 378 -10.20 -11.92 -0.29
CA LEU A 378 -10.78 -10.68 0.23
C LEU A 378 -12.24 -10.48 -0.23
N ALA A 379 -12.56 -10.81 -1.47
CA ALA A 379 -13.94 -10.80 -1.99
C ALA A 379 -14.87 -11.73 -1.19
N TYR A 380 -14.30 -12.73 -0.51
CA TYR A 380 -15.04 -13.59 0.41
C TYR A 380 -15.25 -12.97 1.79
N LEU A 381 -14.32 -12.13 2.27
CA LEU A 381 -14.36 -11.52 3.61
C LEU A 381 -15.14 -10.21 3.66
N GLY A 382 -15.10 -9.42 2.60
CA GLY A 382 -15.79 -8.12 2.51
C GLY A 382 -17.26 -8.26 2.14
N GLY A 383 -18.00 -9.15 2.82
CA GLY A 383 -19.38 -9.51 2.51
C GLY A 383 -20.19 -8.35 1.92
N TYR A 384 -20.75 -8.56 0.72
CA TYR A 384 -21.71 -7.66 0.08
C TYR A 384 -21.22 -6.22 -0.18
N ASP A 385 -20.15 -6.06 -0.96
CA ASP A 385 -20.10 -4.92 -1.89
C ASP A 385 -20.17 -5.51 -3.31
N GLU A 386 -21.37 -5.55 -3.89
CA GLU A 386 -21.71 -6.09 -5.22
C GLU A 386 -21.09 -5.29 -6.37
N ARG A 387 -19.89 -4.73 -6.19
CA ARG A 387 -19.19 -4.09 -7.30
C ARG A 387 -18.78 -5.20 -8.28
N PRO A 388 -19.14 -5.09 -9.57
CA PRO A 388 -18.89 -6.15 -10.53
C PRO A 388 -17.41 -6.53 -10.57
N ARG A 389 -17.12 -7.81 -10.32
CA ARG A 389 -15.77 -8.39 -10.26
C ARG A 389 -14.95 -8.14 -11.54
N GLU A 390 -15.62 -8.01 -12.68
CA GLU A 390 -15.00 -7.77 -14.00
C GLU A 390 -14.13 -6.50 -14.05
N HIS A 391 -14.40 -5.49 -13.21
CA HIS A 391 -13.59 -4.26 -13.19
C HIS A 391 -12.58 -4.22 -12.04
N LEU A 392 -12.44 -5.25 -11.21
CA LEU A 392 -11.51 -5.22 -10.08
C LEU A 392 -10.10 -5.65 -10.48
N LEU A 393 -9.95 -6.64 -11.36
CA LEU A 393 -8.62 -7.14 -11.70
C LEU A 393 -7.79 -6.14 -12.49
N SER A 394 -8.41 -5.47 -13.46
CA SER A 394 -7.74 -4.44 -14.25
C SER A 394 -7.31 -3.25 -13.38
N ARG A 395 -7.85 -3.09 -12.17
CA ARG A 395 -7.39 -2.07 -11.21
C ARG A 395 -6.14 -2.49 -10.46
N VAL A 396 -6.06 -3.78 -10.14
CA VAL A 396 -5.08 -4.35 -9.22
C VAL A 396 -3.88 -4.95 -9.97
N VAL A 397 -4.09 -5.47 -11.17
CA VAL A 397 -3.05 -6.02 -12.04
C VAL A 397 -2.99 -5.19 -13.32
N SER A 398 -1.80 -4.70 -13.66
CA SER A 398 -1.61 -3.93 -14.89
C SER A 398 -0.26 -4.18 -15.54
N PHE A 399 -0.26 -4.19 -16.87
CA PHE A 399 0.94 -4.39 -17.66
C PHE A 399 1.03 -3.29 -18.72
N GLN A 400 2.13 -2.56 -18.71
CA GLN A 400 2.39 -1.46 -19.64
C GLN A 400 3.62 -1.78 -20.46
N CYS A 401 3.57 -1.52 -21.76
CA CYS A 401 4.78 -1.50 -22.59
C CYS A 401 5.03 -0.09 -23.08
N LEU A 402 6.22 0.42 -22.79
CA LEU A 402 6.68 1.74 -23.18
C LEU A 402 7.90 1.60 -24.09
N ASN A 403 7.67 1.75 -25.38
CA ASN A 403 8.70 1.66 -26.40
C ASN A 403 9.18 3.06 -26.79
N PHE A 404 10.49 3.27 -26.81
CA PHE A 404 11.13 4.48 -27.32
C PHE A 404 11.67 4.19 -28.72
N ASN A 405 11.06 4.78 -29.74
CA ASN A 405 11.41 4.62 -31.17
C ASN A 405 11.35 5.98 -31.89
N GLU A 406 11.78 6.06 -33.16
CA GLU A 406 11.74 7.31 -33.95
C GLU A 406 10.30 7.73 -34.36
N LEU A 407 9.37 6.77 -34.45
CA LEU A 407 7.99 7.02 -34.86
C LEU A 407 7.07 7.06 -33.62
N ALA A 408 6.41 8.20 -33.41
CA ALA A 408 5.33 8.29 -32.44
C ALA A 408 4.13 7.48 -32.96
N GLN A 409 3.67 6.51 -32.19
CA GLN A 409 2.43 5.80 -32.49
C GLN A 409 1.52 5.88 -31.26
N GLU A 410 0.22 6.08 -31.51
CA GLU A 410 -0.77 6.26 -30.45
C GLU A 410 -0.85 5.05 -29.51
N VAL A 411 -1.44 5.30 -28.34
CA VAL A 411 -1.67 4.30 -27.30
C VAL A 411 -2.55 3.18 -27.85
N GLU A 412 -2.00 1.99 -27.98
CA GLU A 412 -2.78 0.80 -28.35
C GLU A 412 -3.12 0.03 -27.07
N SER A 413 -4.39 0.04 -26.69
CA SER A 413 -4.89 -0.77 -25.57
C SER A 413 -5.29 -2.14 -26.09
N ARG A 414 -4.83 -3.18 -25.40
CA ARG A 414 -5.16 -4.58 -25.71
C ARG A 414 -5.68 -5.26 -24.46
N THR A 415 -6.62 -6.18 -24.64
CA THR A 415 -7.19 -6.96 -23.56
C THR A 415 -6.89 -8.43 -23.79
N TYR A 416 -6.51 -9.14 -22.74
CA TYR A 416 -6.28 -10.58 -22.76
C TYR A 416 -6.70 -11.19 -21.42
N THR A 417 -6.87 -12.50 -21.40
CA THR A 417 -7.37 -13.22 -20.23
C THR A 417 -6.23 -13.82 -19.43
N ILE A 418 -6.15 -13.52 -18.12
CA ILE A 418 -5.32 -14.24 -17.15
C ILE A 418 -6.26 -14.97 -16.19
N SER A 419 -6.08 -16.28 -16.03
CA SER A 419 -6.92 -17.09 -15.11
C SER A 419 -8.44 -16.93 -15.35
N GLY A 420 -8.85 -16.68 -16.60
CA GLY A 420 -10.25 -16.49 -16.98
C GLY A 420 -10.82 -15.10 -16.71
N GLN A 421 -9.98 -14.11 -16.38
CA GLN A 421 -10.39 -12.72 -16.14
C GLN A 421 -9.65 -11.77 -17.09
N ASP A 422 -10.36 -10.74 -17.56
CA ASP A 422 -9.81 -9.77 -18.50
C ASP A 422 -8.85 -8.79 -17.82
N VAL A 423 -7.64 -8.73 -18.37
CA VAL A 423 -6.61 -7.78 -18.00
C VAL A 423 -6.26 -6.94 -19.22
N ALA A 424 -6.15 -5.63 -19.02
CA ALA A 424 -5.74 -4.71 -20.07
C ALA A 424 -4.22 -4.48 -20.02
N SER A 425 -3.57 -4.55 -21.17
CA SER A 425 -2.28 -3.88 -21.39
C SER A 425 -2.46 -2.61 -22.22
N ALA A 426 -1.55 -1.67 -21.99
CA ALA A 426 -1.42 -0.47 -22.81
C ALA A 426 -0.01 -0.43 -23.39
N THR A 427 0.08 -0.28 -24.72
CA THR A 427 1.34 -0.06 -25.42
C THR A 427 1.41 1.41 -25.83
N VAL A 428 2.48 2.09 -25.45
CA VAL A 428 2.74 3.47 -25.86
C VAL A 428 4.10 3.55 -26.51
N THR A 429 4.16 4.14 -27.70
CA THR A 429 5.40 4.39 -28.40
C THR A 429 5.73 5.87 -28.33
N LEU A 430 6.81 6.21 -27.61
CA LEU A 430 7.31 7.57 -27.47
C LEU A 430 8.45 7.82 -28.44
N VAL A 431 8.49 9.05 -28.96
CA VAL A 431 9.62 9.52 -29.77
C VAL A 431 10.85 9.64 -28.89
N GLN A 432 11.93 9.02 -29.31
CA GLN A 432 13.23 9.22 -28.70
C GLN A 432 13.69 10.67 -28.94
N GLU A 433 14.01 11.42 -27.88
CA GLU A 433 14.52 12.79 -28.05
C GLU A 433 16.02 12.76 -28.36
N ASP A 434 16.39 13.23 -29.56
CA ASP A 434 17.77 13.25 -30.05
C ASP A 434 18.64 14.37 -29.45
N GLN A 435 18.04 15.41 -28.85
CA GLN A 435 18.78 16.55 -28.30
C GLN A 435 18.39 16.87 -26.85
N VAL A 436 19.39 16.72 -25.97
CA VAL A 436 19.28 16.97 -24.53
C VAL A 436 19.58 18.45 -24.24
N LYS A 437 18.60 19.19 -23.71
CA LYS A 437 18.90 20.42 -22.95
C LYS A 437 18.82 20.08 -21.45
N PRO A 438 19.92 20.19 -20.67
CA PRO A 438 19.90 19.92 -19.24
C PRO A 438 18.90 20.86 -18.54
N HIS A 439 18.33 20.41 -17.42
CA HIS A 439 17.32 21.14 -16.62
C HIS A 439 15.92 21.29 -17.21
N LYS A 440 15.63 20.61 -18.34
CA LYS A 440 14.25 20.55 -18.86
C LYS A 440 13.39 19.55 -18.09
N LEU A 441 12.11 19.89 -17.97
CA LEU A 441 11.08 19.00 -17.46
C LEU A 441 10.73 17.97 -18.56
N PRO A 442 10.77 16.65 -18.28
CA PRO A 442 10.52 15.61 -19.28
C PRO A 442 9.01 15.44 -19.58
N ARG A 443 8.36 16.52 -20.01
CA ARG A 443 6.90 16.61 -20.18
C ARG A 443 6.33 15.54 -21.10
N LYS A 444 6.96 15.28 -22.25
CA LYS A 444 6.48 14.28 -23.21
C LYS A 444 6.49 12.88 -22.60
N VAL A 445 7.55 12.54 -21.87
CA VAL A 445 7.68 11.25 -21.16
C VAL A 445 6.65 11.17 -20.03
N MET A 446 6.48 12.22 -19.23
CA MET A 446 5.46 12.28 -18.18
C MET A 446 4.04 12.12 -18.73
N LYS A 447 3.68 12.83 -19.80
CA LYS A 447 2.37 12.72 -20.45
C LYS A 447 2.15 11.35 -21.06
N GLY A 448 3.17 10.81 -21.73
CA GLY A 448 3.17 9.47 -22.30
C GLY A 448 2.87 8.44 -21.23
N LEU A 449 3.66 8.45 -20.16
CA LEU A 449 3.52 7.53 -19.04
C LEU A 449 2.17 7.69 -18.32
N ALA A 450 1.71 8.92 -18.10
CA ALA A 450 0.40 9.17 -17.50
C ALA A 450 -0.74 8.56 -18.34
N LYS A 451 -0.68 8.69 -19.67
CA LYS A 451 -1.62 8.04 -20.60
C LYS A 451 -1.49 6.52 -20.62
N THR A 452 -0.28 5.97 -20.47
CA THR A 452 -0.10 4.51 -20.38
C THR A 452 -0.73 3.94 -19.11
N LEU A 453 -0.60 4.66 -17.98
CA LEU A 453 -1.16 4.24 -16.70
C LEU A 453 -2.68 4.47 -16.63
N ILE A 454 -3.16 5.55 -17.26
CA ILE A 454 -4.58 5.92 -17.35
C ILE A 454 -4.89 6.34 -18.81
N PRO A 455 -5.47 5.45 -19.64
CA PRO A 455 -5.69 5.70 -21.07
C PRO A 455 -6.45 6.99 -21.41
N HIS A 456 -7.38 7.40 -20.54
CA HIS A 456 -8.22 8.59 -20.75
C HIS A 456 -7.71 9.85 -20.05
N PHE A 457 -6.55 9.78 -19.38
CA PHE A 457 -6.04 10.92 -18.64
C PHE A 457 -5.72 12.09 -19.59
N SER A 458 -6.34 13.22 -19.28
CA SER A 458 -6.12 14.48 -19.96
C SER A 458 -5.99 15.60 -18.93
N TYR A 459 -4.89 16.33 -18.98
CA TYR A 459 -4.69 17.47 -18.08
C TYR A 459 -5.47 18.72 -18.54
N SER A 460 -5.76 18.85 -19.84
CA SER A 460 -6.41 20.04 -20.42
C SER A 460 -7.88 20.19 -20.05
N THR A 461 -8.54 19.13 -19.58
CA THR A 461 -9.95 19.14 -19.17
C THR A 461 -10.19 19.84 -17.83
N TYR A 462 -9.15 20.05 -17.03
CA TYR A 462 -9.25 20.60 -15.67
C TYR A 462 -8.94 22.11 -15.58
N LEU A 463 -8.70 22.77 -16.72
CA LEU A 463 -8.51 24.22 -16.79
C LEU A 463 -9.64 24.83 -17.64
N SER A 464 -10.38 25.78 -17.07
CA SER A 464 -11.51 26.50 -17.70
C SER A 464 -11.15 27.30 -18.95
N ASN A 465 -9.87 27.35 -19.33
CA ASN A 465 -9.37 28.11 -20.47
C ASN A 465 -8.80 27.17 -21.56
N GLN A 466 -9.68 26.39 -22.21
CA GLN A 466 -9.33 25.63 -23.42
C GLN A 466 -8.91 26.53 -24.60
N GLU A 467 -9.28 27.81 -24.60
CA GLU A 467 -8.99 28.76 -25.69
C GLU A 467 -7.48 29.00 -25.93
N LEU A 468 -6.62 28.73 -24.95
CA LEU A 468 -5.16 28.86 -25.09
C LEU A 468 -4.48 27.64 -25.72
N ALA A 469 -5.14 26.49 -25.76
CA ALA A 469 -4.58 25.29 -26.39
C ALA A 469 -4.60 25.36 -27.93
N SER A 470 -5.32 26.31 -28.52
CA SER A 470 -5.46 26.48 -29.98
C SER A 470 -4.50 27.48 -30.62
N SER A 471 -3.78 28.31 -29.85
CA SER A 471 -2.69 29.13 -30.40
C SER A 471 -1.42 28.29 -30.54
N SER A 472 -0.76 28.35 -31.69
CA SER A 472 0.52 27.65 -31.86
C SER A 472 1.56 28.20 -30.88
N GLU A 473 2.50 27.36 -30.45
CA GLU A 473 3.59 27.76 -29.54
C GLU A 473 4.35 28.98 -30.06
N GLU A 474 4.54 29.05 -31.37
CA GLU A 474 5.19 30.14 -32.10
C GLU A 474 4.40 31.45 -32.00
N ASP A 475 3.07 31.39 -32.15
CA ASP A 475 2.20 32.57 -32.00
C ASP A 475 2.24 33.12 -30.57
N PHE A 476 2.31 32.22 -29.59
CA PHE A 476 2.33 32.62 -28.19
C PHE A 476 3.67 33.26 -27.81
N ALA A 477 4.78 32.69 -28.28
CA ALA A 477 6.13 33.22 -28.07
C ALA A 477 6.32 34.57 -28.78
N ALA A 478 5.87 34.70 -30.03
CA ALA A 478 5.95 35.96 -30.78
C ALA A 478 5.15 37.08 -30.08
N ARG A 479 3.95 36.77 -29.58
CA ARG A 479 3.15 37.73 -28.81
C ARG A 479 3.79 38.13 -27.49
N PHE A 480 4.52 37.24 -26.82
CA PHE A 480 5.24 37.58 -25.60
C PHE A 480 6.34 38.62 -25.88
N GLU A 481 7.05 38.51 -27.00
CA GLU A 481 8.04 39.50 -27.44
C GLU A 481 7.40 40.84 -27.86
N GLU A 482 6.18 40.82 -28.39
CA GLU A 482 5.42 42.02 -28.79
C GLU A 482 4.75 42.74 -27.60
N VAL A 483 4.38 42.02 -26.54
CA VAL A 483 3.75 42.59 -25.32
C VAL A 483 4.80 43.40 -24.56
N SER A 484 4.82 44.71 -24.83
CA SER A 484 5.40 45.85 -24.07
C SER A 484 6.65 45.58 -23.22
N PRO A 485 7.70 46.44 -23.25
CA PRO A 485 8.92 46.25 -22.45
C PRO A 485 8.70 46.32 -20.92
N MET A 486 7.46 46.55 -20.46
CA MET A 486 7.12 46.54 -19.04
C MET A 486 6.95 45.11 -18.52
N LEU A 487 7.77 44.76 -17.53
CA LEU A 487 7.83 43.44 -16.91
C LEU A 487 6.48 42.96 -16.33
N LEU A 488 5.63 43.88 -15.84
CA LEU A 488 4.32 43.54 -15.25
C LEU A 488 3.31 43.00 -16.28
N THR A 489 3.27 43.56 -17.49
CA THR A 489 2.36 43.08 -18.56
C THR A 489 2.80 41.72 -19.10
N GLN A 490 4.11 41.47 -19.12
CA GLN A 490 4.68 40.17 -19.47
C GLN A 490 4.32 39.09 -18.44
N LEU A 491 4.35 39.41 -17.14
CA LEU A 491 3.93 38.48 -16.08
C LEU A 491 2.44 38.08 -16.16
N GLU A 492 1.55 39.01 -16.52
CA GLU A 492 0.13 38.69 -16.70
C GLU A 492 -0.11 37.75 -17.88
N TYR A 493 0.70 37.87 -18.93
CA TYR A 493 0.69 36.95 -20.07
C TYR A 493 1.24 35.57 -19.68
N LEU A 494 2.34 35.53 -18.91
CA LEU A 494 2.91 34.28 -18.38
C LEU A 494 1.95 33.53 -17.47
N ARG A 495 1.06 34.22 -16.73
CA ARG A 495 0.01 33.56 -15.91
C ARG A 495 -0.88 32.63 -16.73
N LYS A 496 -1.04 32.90 -18.04
CA LYS A 496 -1.86 32.08 -18.94
C LYS A 496 -1.07 30.96 -19.61
N ALA A 497 0.26 31.00 -19.54
CA ALA A 497 1.11 29.95 -20.06
C ALA A 497 1.18 28.79 -19.05
N ASP A 498 1.02 27.57 -19.55
CA ASP A 498 1.21 26.34 -18.77
C ASP A 498 2.20 25.44 -19.50
N ILE A 499 3.36 25.22 -18.89
CA ILE A 499 4.42 24.35 -19.44
C ILE A 499 3.88 22.93 -19.66
N MET A 500 3.03 22.41 -18.77
CA MET A 500 2.41 21.10 -18.92
C MET A 500 1.42 21.06 -20.07
N LEU A 501 0.92 22.18 -20.61
CA LEU A 501 0.04 22.19 -21.79
C LEU A 501 0.77 22.25 -23.12
N GLY A 502 1.99 22.79 -23.23
CA GLY A 502 2.60 22.98 -24.56
C GLY A 502 3.63 24.08 -24.69
N HIS A 503 3.82 24.91 -23.67
CA HIS A 503 4.67 26.09 -23.75
C HIS A 503 6.14 25.72 -23.43
N ASP A 504 6.75 24.88 -24.27
CA ASP A 504 8.11 24.35 -24.03
C ASP A 504 9.19 25.44 -24.18
N TRP A 505 8.92 26.49 -24.97
CA TRP A 505 9.78 27.67 -25.13
C TRP A 505 10.13 28.36 -23.80
N LEU A 506 9.24 28.31 -22.79
CA LEU A 506 9.51 28.86 -21.46
C LEU A 506 10.69 28.18 -20.77
N GLN A 507 10.88 26.88 -21.03
CA GLN A 507 12.00 26.14 -20.48
C GLN A 507 13.34 26.53 -21.11
N GLU A 508 13.30 27.28 -22.22
CA GLU A 508 14.49 27.77 -22.93
C GLU A 508 14.92 29.16 -22.45
N GLN A 509 14.11 29.80 -21.59
CA GLN A 509 14.30 31.14 -21.06
C GLN A 509 14.62 31.09 -19.56
N PRO A 510 15.91 30.95 -19.16
CA PRO A 510 16.29 30.78 -17.75
C PRO A 510 15.84 31.94 -16.85
N ASP A 511 15.89 33.17 -17.37
CA ASP A 511 15.47 34.38 -16.66
C ASP A 511 13.97 34.36 -16.33
N LEU A 512 13.14 33.77 -17.21
CA LEU A 512 11.71 33.65 -16.99
C LEU A 512 11.39 32.53 -16.00
N LEU A 513 12.13 31.42 -16.02
CA LEU A 513 11.94 30.31 -15.08
C LEU A 513 12.22 30.69 -13.63
N GLU A 514 13.02 31.73 -13.38
CA GLU A 514 13.26 32.25 -12.02
C GLU A 514 11.99 32.86 -11.40
N VAL A 515 11.16 33.52 -12.22
CA VAL A 515 9.97 34.25 -11.77
C VAL A 515 8.67 33.48 -12.05
N TYR A 516 8.66 32.63 -13.08
CA TYR A 516 7.49 31.87 -13.50
C TYR A 516 7.27 30.63 -12.59
N PRO A 517 6.07 30.45 -12.00
CA PRO A 517 5.82 29.41 -11.00
C PRO A 517 5.55 28.03 -11.63
N TRP A 518 6.47 27.54 -12.46
CA TRP A 518 6.31 26.26 -13.18
C TRP A 518 6.08 25.04 -12.28
N HIS A 519 6.60 25.07 -11.05
CA HIS A 519 6.42 24.01 -10.06
C HIS A 519 4.95 23.83 -9.64
N LEU A 520 4.12 24.90 -9.69
CA LEU A 520 2.68 24.80 -9.44
C LEU A 520 1.96 24.03 -10.55
N HIS A 521 2.37 24.21 -11.80
CA HIS A 521 1.80 23.46 -12.93
C HIS A 521 2.18 21.97 -12.86
N LEU A 522 3.43 21.67 -12.51
CA LEU A 522 3.87 20.30 -12.25
C LEU A 522 3.08 19.67 -11.10
N TYR A 523 2.89 20.41 -10.00
CA TYR A 523 2.07 20.00 -8.86
C TYR A 523 0.64 19.67 -9.30
N ASN A 524 -0.03 20.59 -9.99
CA ASN A 524 -1.42 20.42 -10.44
C ASN A 524 -1.58 19.22 -11.39
N PHE A 525 -0.61 19.02 -12.28
CA PHE A 525 -0.58 17.87 -13.17
C PHE A 525 -0.48 16.56 -12.39
N VAL A 526 0.46 16.46 -11.45
CA VAL A 526 0.66 15.26 -10.62
C VAL A 526 -0.54 15.02 -9.71
N ASP A 527 -1.11 16.05 -9.11
CA ASP A 527 -2.29 15.93 -8.25
C ASP A 527 -3.52 15.43 -9.04
N SER A 528 -3.79 16.04 -10.20
CA SER A 528 -4.88 15.62 -11.09
C SER A 528 -4.70 14.18 -11.55
N PHE A 529 -3.48 13.83 -11.97
CA PHE A 529 -3.12 12.46 -12.33
C PHE A 529 -3.36 11.49 -11.17
N ARG A 530 -2.87 11.80 -9.95
CA ARG A 530 -3.01 10.89 -8.80
C ARG A 530 -4.44 10.73 -8.33
N LYS A 531 -5.26 11.78 -8.41
CA LYS A 531 -6.71 11.69 -8.12
C LYS A 531 -7.38 10.72 -9.08
N GLU A 532 -7.14 10.87 -10.38
CA GLU A 532 -7.71 9.98 -11.39
C GLU A 532 -7.11 8.57 -11.29
N TYR A 533 -5.83 8.44 -10.96
CA TYR A 533 -5.15 7.17 -10.73
C TYR A 533 -5.78 6.41 -9.57
N ARG A 534 -5.98 7.06 -8.42
CA ARG A 534 -6.61 6.45 -7.25
C ARG A 534 -8.08 6.10 -7.48
N ASN A 535 -8.79 6.89 -8.28
CA ASN A 535 -10.17 6.58 -8.64
C ASN A 535 -10.27 5.39 -9.61
N SER A 536 -9.35 5.31 -10.58
CA SER A 536 -9.33 4.26 -11.60
C SER A 536 -8.74 2.95 -11.09
N ARG A 537 -7.63 2.99 -10.35
CA ARG A 537 -6.88 1.81 -9.86
C ARG A 537 -7.14 1.50 -8.37
N GLY A 538 -7.86 2.36 -7.66
CA GLY A 538 -8.10 2.23 -6.22
C GLY A 538 -7.00 2.90 -5.37
N ARG A 539 -7.28 3.07 -4.08
CA ARG A 539 -6.22 3.32 -3.08
C ARG A 539 -5.60 1.97 -2.75
N LEU A 540 -4.32 1.82 -3.02
CA LEU A 540 -3.57 0.59 -2.81
C LEU A 540 -3.39 0.28 -1.32
#